data_AF-A0A7Y3MXZ7-F1
#
_entry.id   AF-A0A7Y3MXZ7-F1
#
_cell.length_a   1.000
_cell.length_b   1.000
_cell.length_c   1.000
_cell.angle_alpha   90.00
_cell.angle_beta   90.00
_cell.angle_gamma   90.00
#
_symmetry.space_group_name_H-M   'P 1'
#
loop_
_entity.id
_entity.type
_entity.pdbx_description
1 polymer ?
#
loop_
_entity_poly.entity_id
_entity_poly.type
_entity_poly.pdbx_seq_one_letter_code
_entity_poly.pdbx_strand_id
1 'polypeptide(L)'
;MYVPRPLAYLAITTGFVLAACGSGTEPRVASEVVVSPSVQTAQTIGQMVQYSAVVRDAQGNELSGRTVEWTSTDPAVATIDATGLATAVGVGATTIRATVEAASGTATLSVEPTPSQMQEVAGNGQTAPALSTLPTDPTVRVLDGAGNAIPGVSVTFQVTSGGGVVSPGAATTDGNGEASTEWTLGSTEGTQTLRGSVGGLQVDFSVTAEEPLLSVATLVLPDARATLDYDESLGAVGGTPPYTWSLVGGSPPSGISVSGSGDVSGTPGSLGSSTFTVQVTDVLGDTASRA
;
A
#
# COMPACT_ATOMS: atom_id res chain seq x y z
N MET A 1 51.27 74.61 -12.97
CA MET A 1 50.86 73.62 -11.95
C MET A 1 49.41 73.25 -12.26
N TYR A 2 49.12 71.95 -12.36
CA TYR A 2 47.89 71.35 -12.92
C TYR A 2 47.76 71.40 -14.45
N VAL A 3 47.56 70.22 -15.06
CA VAL A 3 47.47 69.96 -16.50
C VAL A 3 46.14 69.24 -16.75
N PRO A 4 45.32 69.65 -17.73
CA PRO A 4 44.28 68.79 -18.27
C PRO A 4 44.46 68.56 -19.77
N ARG A 5 44.32 67.31 -20.20
CA ARG A 5 44.24 66.89 -21.61
C ARG A 5 42.78 66.61 -21.98
N PRO A 6 42.24 67.16 -23.09
CA PRO A 6 40.97 66.71 -23.63
C PRO A 6 41.20 65.65 -24.72
N LEU A 7 40.27 64.70 -24.85
CA LEU A 7 40.11 63.95 -26.10
C LEU A 7 38.62 63.84 -26.45
N ALA A 8 38.36 64.27 -27.67
CA ALA A 8 37.06 64.33 -28.32
C ALA A 8 36.68 62.95 -28.89
N TYR A 9 35.38 62.66 -28.84
CA TYR A 9 34.75 61.56 -29.55
C TYR A 9 34.55 61.95 -31.03
N LEU A 10 35.05 61.11 -31.95
CA LEU A 10 34.72 61.16 -33.37
C LEU A 10 34.05 59.83 -33.74
N ALA A 11 32.77 59.91 -34.13
CA ALA A 11 32.05 58.79 -34.72
C ALA A 11 32.50 58.63 -36.18
N ILE A 12 32.95 57.43 -36.55
CA ILE A 12 33.12 57.01 -37.94
C ILE A 12 32.49 55.64 -38.09
N THR A 13 31.28 55.63 -38.64
CA THR A 13 30.73 54.49 -39.39
C THR A 13 31.32 54.51 -40.79
N THR A 14 32.30 53.64 -41.06
CA THR A 14 32.69 53.26 -42.41
C THR A 14 32.98 51.78 -42.42
N GLY A 15 32.24 51.04 -43.25
CA GLY A 15 32.34 49.60 -43.39
C GLY A 15 33.75 49.17 -43.77
N PHE A 16 34.26 48.19 -43.02
CA PHE A 16 35.42 47.42 -43.40
C PHE A 16 34.92 46.00 -43.69
N VAL A 17 34.77 45.69 -44.98
CA VAL A 17 34.65 44.30 -45.44
C VAL A 17 36.04 43.70 -45.27
N LEU A 18 36.26 43.05 -44.14
CA LEU A 18 37.36 42.09 -44.00
C LEU A 18 36.96 40.85 -44.78
N ALA A 19 37.40 40.79 -46.04
CA ALA A 19 37.60 39.53 -46.73
C ALA A 19 38.71 38.76 -45.99
N ALA A 20 38.33 38.00 -44.96
CA ALA A 20 39.15 36.91 -44.46
C ALA A 20 38.82 35.65 -45.28
N CYS A 21 39.44 35.53 -46.45
CA CYS A 21 39.67 34.22 -47.05
C CYS A 21 40.72 33.50 -46.20
N GLY A 22 40.24 32.91 -45.10
CA GLY A 22 40.89 31.79 -44.45
C GLY A 22 39.86 30.68 -44.43
N SER A 23 39.89 29.78 -45.40
CA SER A 23 39.32 28.43 -45.25
C SER A 23 40.19 27.63 -44.26
N GLY A 24 40.44 28.21 -43.09
CA GLY A 24 40.97 27.51 -41.96
C GLY A 24 39.84 26.64 -41.47
N THR A 25 39.94 25.34 -41.69
CA THR A 25 39.19 24.36 -40.92
C THR A 25 39.66 24.46 -39.48
N GLU A 26 39.21 25.48 -38.75
CA GLU A 26 39.36 25.51 -37.30
C GLU A 26 38.73 24.20 -36.79
N PRO A 27 39.47 23.38 -36.02
CA PRO A 27 38.96 22.09 -35.60
C PRO A 27 37.65 22.30 -34.84
N ARG A 28 36.52 21.82 -35.39
CA ARG A 28 35.24 21.86 -34.68
C ARG A 28 35.42 21.04 -33.41
N VAL A 29 35.13 21.57 -32.23
CA VAL A 29 35.26 20.85 -30.95
C VAL A 29 33.89 20.48 -30.40
N ALA A 30 33.82 19.40 -29.63
CA ALA A 30 32.60 19.00 -28.95
C ALA A 30 32.23 20.04 -27.88
N SER A 31 31.00 20.55 -27.95
CA SER A 31 30.43 21.48 -26.96
C SER A 31 29.25 20.86 -26.21
N GLU A 32 28.56 19.89 -26.81
CA GLU A 32 27.40 19.23 -26.23
C GLU A 32 27.43 17.74 -26.59
N VAL A 33 27.06 16.89 -25.64
CA VAL A 33 26.84 15.46 -25.86
C VAL A 33 25.45 15.12 -25.31
N VAL A 34 24.59 14.60 -26.18
CA VAL A 34 23.22 14.19 -25.83
C VAL A 34 23.17 12.67 -25.82
N VAL A 35 22.82 12.08 -24.67
CA VAL A 35 22.72 10.63 -24.49
C VAL A 35 21.26 10.19 -24.65
N SER A 36 21.03 9.11 -25.40
CA SER A 36 19.72 8.49 -25.59
C SER A 36 19.81 6.97 -25.37
N PRO A 37 18.86 6.33 -24.67
CA PRO A 37 17.80 6.96 -23.88
C PRO A 37 18.38 7.79 -22.71
N SER A 38 17.70 8.88 -22.31
CA SER A 38 18.17 9.73 -21.20
C SER A 38 17.79 9.17 -19.82
N VAL A 39 16.76 8.32 -19.76
CA VAL A 39 16.29 7.66 -18.54
C VAL A 39 15.88 6.23 -18.87
N GLN A 40 16.29 5.30 -18.02
CA GLN A 40 15.89 3.89 -18.02
C GLN A 40 15.58 3.48 -16.59
N THR A 41 14.40 2.89 -16.38
CA THR A 41 13.90 2.49 -15.07
C THR A 41 13.47 1.02 -15.08
N ALA A 42 13.35 0.43 -13.89
CA ALA A 42 12.82 -0.91 -13.68
C ALA A 42 13.49 -2.01 -14.53
N GLN A 43 14.81 -1.90 -14.75
CA GLN A 43 15.56 -2.99 -15.39
C GLN A 43 15.70 -4.16 -14.43
N THR A 44 15.66 -5.39 -14.96
CA THR A 44 15.99 -6.59 -14.18
C THR A 44 17.47 -6.94 -14.34
N ILE A 45 18.05 -7.59 -13.32
CA ILE A 45 19.45 -8.03 -13.38
C ILE A 45 19.66 -8.90 -14.63
N GLY A 46 20.72 -8.60 -15.39
CA GLY A 46 21.05 -9.26 -16.65
C GLY A 46 20.42 -8.63 -17.90
N GLN A 47 19.48 -7.68 -17.77
CA GLN A 47 19.00 -6.92 -18.93
C GLN A 47 20.09 -6.02 -19.50
N MET A 48 20.06 -5.91 -20.83
CA MET A 48 20.98 -5.06 -21.59
C MET A 48 20.23 -3.89 -22.23
N VAL A 49 20.80 -2.69 -22.16
CA VAL A 49 20.25 -1.48 -22.75
C VAL A 49 21.30 -0.80 -23.60
N GLN A 50 20.97 -0.55 -24.87
CA GLN A 50 21.84 0.18 -25.79
C GLN A 50 21.66 1.69 -25.60
N TYR A 51 22.76 2.38 -25.28
CA TYR A 51 22.86 3.83 -25.30
C TYR A 51 23.54 4.31 -26.58
N SER A 52 23.16 5.51 -27.01
CA SER A 52 23.80 6.25 -28.09
C SER A 52 24.08 7.68 -27.63
N ALA A 53 25.07 8.31 -28.27
CA ALA A 53 25.45 9.69 -27.99
C ALA A 53 25.50 10.49 -29.29
N VAL A 54 24.83 11.64 -29.31
CA VAL A 54 24.92 12.63 -30.39
C VAL A 54 25.80 13.78 -29.92
N VAL A 55 26.87 14.07 -30.65
CA VAL A 55 27.85 15.11 -30.30
C VAL A 55 27.62 16.33 -31.17
N ARG A 56 27.56 17.52 -30.58
CA ARG A 56 27.38 18.80 -31.30
C ARG A 56 28.48 19.80 -30.96
N ASP A 57 28.80 20.66 -31.92
CA ASP A 57 29.66 21.83 -31.69
C ASP A 57 28.88 22.99 -31.06
N ALA A 58 29.57 24.11 -30.80
CA ALA A 58 28.95 25.31 -30.21
C ALA A 58 27.90 25.98 -31.11
N GLN A 59 27.84 25.62 -32.40
CA GLN A 59 26.83 26.09 -33.36
C GLN A 59 25.66 25.12 -33.50
N GLY A 60 25.64 24.02 -32.73
CA GLY A 60 24.59 23.00 -32.75
C GLY A 60 24.71 21.99 -33.89
N ASN A 61 25.78 22.04 -34.69
CA ASN A 61 25.99 21.10 -35.78
C ASN A 61 26.55 19.78 -35.25
N GLU A 62 26.09 18.65 -35.79
CA GLU A 62 26.57 17.34 -35.35
C GLU A 62 28.04 17.08 -35.77
N LEU A 63 28.74 16.33 -34.92
CA LEU A 63 30.13 15.90 -35.10
C LEU A 63 30.16 14.38 -35.25
N SER A 64 30.56 13.89 -36.43
CA SER A 64 30.71 12.45 -36.71
C SER A 64 32.15 11.97 -36.51
N GLY A 65 32.34 10.66 -36.33
CA GLY A 65 33.67 10.04 -36.21
C GLY A 65 34.40 10.32 -34.89
N ARG A 66 33.69 10.82 -33.88
CA ARG A 66 34.22 11.04 -32.54
C ARG A 66 34.17 9.76 -31.71
N THR A 67 35.26 9.47 -31.02
CA THR A 67 35.30 8.40 -30.02
C THR A 67 34.53 8.86 -28.80
N VAL A 68 33.54 8.06 -28.39
CA VAL A 68 32.76 8.28 -27.17
C VAL A 68 33.33 7.39 -26.08
N GLU A 69 33.71 7.99 -24.96
CA GLU A 69 34.10 7.25 -23.76
C GLU A 69 32.88 7.08 -22.85
N TRP A 70 32.48 5.83 -22.65
CA TRP A 70 31.34 5.47 -21.80
C TRP A 70 31.81 5.05 -20.41
N THR A 71 31.10 5.55 -19.39
CA THR A 71 31.36 5.20 -17.98
C THR A 71 30.04 5.04 -17.22
N SER A 72 30.07 4.23 -16.16
CA SER A 72 29.00 4.11 -15.17
C SER A 72 29.52 4.62 -13.83
N THR A 73 28.73 5.41 -13.10
CA THR A 73 29.13 5.89 -11.77
C THR A 73 29.17 4.79 -10.72
N ASP A 74 28.39 3.72 -10.93
CA ASP A 74 28.38 2.53 -10.09
C ASP A 74 28.32 1.25 -10.96
N PRO A 75 29.48 0.63 -11.25
CA PRO A 75 29.57 -0.63 -11.97
C PRO A 75 28.95 -1.84 -11.25
N ALA A 76 28.72 -1.76 -9.92
CA ALA A 76 28.03 -2.82 -9.19
C ALA A 76 26.52 -2.83 -9.49
N VAL A 77 25.95 -1.67 -9.85
CA VAL A 77 24.57 -1.56 -10.34
C VAL A 77 24.49 -1.89 -11.83
N ALA A 78 25.31 -1.26 -12.66
CA ALA A 78 25.38 -1.58 -14.09
C ALA A 78 26.73 -1.24 -14.71
N THR A 79 27.23 -2.12 -15.57
CA THR A 79 28.40 -1.88 -16.42
C THR A 79 27.99 -1.35 -17.78
N ILE A 80 28.88 -0.63 -18.48
CA ILE A 80 28.67 -0.22 -19.88
C ILE A 80 29.96 -0.45 -20.67
N ASP A 81 29.82 -0.97 -21.89
CA ASP A 81 30.95 -1.22 -22.79
C ASP A 81 31.28 -0.03 -23.70
N ALA A 82 32.35 -0.15 -24.48
CA ALA A 82 32.81 0.90 -25.41
C ALA A 82 31.82 1.18 -26.56
N THR A 83 30.88 0.27 -26.83
CA THR A 83 29.83 0.45 -27.85
C THR A 83 28.58 1.12 -27.29
N GLY A 84 28.55 1.41 -25.98
CA GLY A 84 27.40 1.99 -25.29
C GLY A 84 26.36 0.95 -24.85
N LEU A 85 26.70 -0.34 -24.87
CA LEU A 85 25.81 -1.38 -24.38
C LEU A 85 25.98 -1.51 -22.86
N ALA A 86 24.94 -1.13 -22.10
CA ALA A 86 24.90 -1.26 -20.66
C ALA A 86 24.28 -2.60 -20.26
N THR A 87 24.80 -3.25 -19.22
CA THR A 87 24.28 -4.48 -18.63
C THR A 87 23.97 -4.24 -17.16
N ALA A 88 22.74 -4.54 -16.75
CA ALA A 88 22.33 -4.49 -15.34
C ALA A 88 23.00 -5.62 -14.53
N VAL A 89 23.68 -5.26 -13.45
CA VAL A 89 24.47 -6.19 -12.61
C VAL A 89 23.88 -6.32 -11.21
N GLY A 90 23.36 -5.23 -10.64
CA GLY A 90 22.85 -5.20 -9.27
C GLY A 90 21.76 -4.16 -9.09
N VAL A 91 20.99 -4.30 -8.01
CA VAL A 91 19.86 -3.42 -7.68
C VAL A 91 20.37 -2.03 -7.29
N GLY A 92 19.70 -0.99 -7.78
CA GLY A 92 20.02 0.40 -7.47
C GLY A 92 19.93 1.30 -8.69
N ALA A 93 20.34 2.55 -8.53
CA ALA A 93 20.41 3.53 -9.62
C ALA A 93 21.86 3.95 -9.87
N THR A 94 22.25 4.02 -11.14
CA THR A 94 23.55 4.52 -11.60
C THR A 94 23.37 5.54 -12.73
N THR A 95 24.37 6.39 -12.94
CA THR A 95 24.44 7.31 -14.06
C THR A 95 25.39 6.77 -15.11
N ILE A 96 24.88 6.65 -16.33
CA ILE A 96 25.66 6.39 -17.54
C ILE A 96 26.14 7.71 -18.10
N ARG A 97 27.44 7.85 -18.33
CA ARG A 97 28.06 9.08 -18.84
C ARG A 97 28.81 8.81 -20.14
N ALA A 98 28.49 9.59 -21.17
CA ALA A 98 29.24 9.69 -22.41
C ALA A 98 30.14 10.92 -22.38
N THR A 99 31.43 10.75 -22.59
CA THR A 99 32.40 11.86 -22.65
C THR A 99 33.07 11.89 -24.02
N VAL A 100 33.13 13.08 -24.62
CA VAL A 100 33.81 13.33 -25.89
C VAL A 100 34.60 14.63 -25.74
N GLU A 101 35.92 14.53 -25.80
CA GLU A 101 36.82 15.65 -25.52
C GLU A 101 36.53 16.26 -24.13
N ALA A 102 36.13 17.54 -24.06
CA ALA A 102 35.77 18.21 -22.81
C ALA A 102 34.25 18.19 -22.52
N ALA A 103 33.42 17.77 -23.48
CA ALA A 103 31.98 17.74 -23.34
C ALA A 103 31.49 16.37 -22.82
N SER A 104 30.42 16.36 -22.04
CA SER A 104 29.80 15.11 -21.58
C SER A 104 28.29 15.22 -21.48
N GLY A 105 27.63 14.08 -21.70
CA GLY A 105 26.20 13.89 -21.52
C GLY A 105 25.95 12.73 -20.59
N THR A 106 24.78 12.72 -19.94
CA THR A 106 24.45 11.71 -18.93
C THR A 106 23.06 11.14 -19.15
N ALA A 107 22.86 9.89 -18.75
CA ALA A 107 21.58 9.23 -18.63
C ALA A 107 21.50 8.46 -17.31
N THR A 108 20.29 8.25 -16.78
CA THR A 108 20.09 7.47 -15.56
C THR A 108 19.61 6.06 -15.88
N LEU A 109 20.16 5.06 -15.20
CA LEU A 109 19.78 3.66 -15.29
C LEU A 109 19.42 3.15 -13.89
N SER A 110 18.19 2.70 -13.70
CA SER A 110 17.74 2.06 -12.46
C SER A 110 17.41 0.60 -12.68
N VAL A 111 17.95 -0.25 -11.82
CA VAL A 111 17.72 -1.69 -11.75
C VAL A 111 16.89 -1.97 -10.51
N GLU A 112 15.73 -2.62 -10.70
CA GLU A 112 14.84 -2.99 -9.61
C GLU A 112 15.01 -4.47 -9.24
N PRO A 113 14.87 -4.81 -7.96
CA PRO A 113 14.86 -6.21 -7.54
C PRO A 113 13.60 -6.91 -8.07
N THR A 114 13.71 -8.16 -8.47
CA THR A 114 12.55 -8.97 -8.90
C THR A 114 12.08 -9.85 -7.74
N PRO A 115 10.83 -9.67 -7.24
CA PRO A 115 10.26 -10.56 -6.25
C PRO A 115 10.30 -12.01 -6.72
N SER A 116 10.92 -12.88 -5.93
CA SER A 116 11.03 -14.32 -6.22
C SER A 116 10.45 -15.18 -5.12
N GLN A 117 10.37 -14.66 -3.89
CA GLN A 117 9.72 -15.33 -2.76
C GLN A 117 8.85 -14.36 -1.98
N MET A 118 7.76 -14.89 -1.42
CA MET A 118 6.95 -14.22 -0.42
C MET A 118 6.79 -15.18 0.76
N GLN A 119 6.97 -14.67 1.97
CA GLN A 119 6.91 -15.46 3.20
C GLN A 119 5.93 -14.82 4.18
N GLU A 120 5.22 -15.64 4.94
CA GLU A 120 4.47 -15.20 6.10
C GLU A 120 5.45 -14.76 7.21
N VAL A 121 5.19 -13.62 7.84
CA VAL A 121 5.95 -13.12 9.00
C VAL A 121 5.11 -13.19 10.27
N ALA A 122 3.85 -12.74 10.22
CA ALA A 122 2.98 -12.66 11.38
C ALA A 122 1.49 -12.58 11.00
N GLY A 123 0.61 -12.78 11.98
CA GLY A 123 -0.83 -12.51 11.88
C GLY A 123 -1.70 -13.70 11.45
N ASN A 124 -1.11 -14.86 11.14
CA ASN A 124 -1.86 -16.08 10.81
C ASN A 124 -2.34 -16.83 12.06
N GLY A 125 -3.39 -17.65 11.93
CA GLY A 125 -3.84 -18.57 12.97
C GLY A 125 -4.43 -17.89 14.22
N GLN A 126 -4.79 -16.61 14.12
CA GLN A 126 -5.39 -15.86 15.22
C GLN A 126 -6.87 -16.16 15.36
N THR A 127 -7.38 -15.86 16.55
CA THR A 127 -8.81 -15.90 16.85
C THR A 127 -9.24 -14.55 17.41
N ALA A 128 -10.35 -14.00 16.93
CA ALA A 128 -10.93 -12.76 17.42
C ALA A 128 -12.45 -12.76 17.22
N PRO A 129 -13.22 -11.95 17.96
CA PRO A 129 -14.65 -11.79 17.71
C PRO A 129 -14.93 -11.32 16.28
N ALA A 130 -16.02 -11.80 15.68
CA ALA A 130 -16.52 -11.26 14.41
C ALA A 130 -16.68 -9.73 14.49
N LEU A 131 -16.46 -9.04 13.37
CA LEU A 131 -16.48 -7.56 13.28
C LEU A 131 -15.40 -6.81 14.09
N SER A 132 -14.44 -7.51 14.68
CA SER A 132 -13.31 -6.88 15.37
C SER A 132 -12.02 -6.90 14.53
N THR A 133 -11.10 -5.99 14.84
CA THR A 133 -9.76 -5.97 14.24
C THR A 133 -8.86 -6.99 14.92
N LEU A 134 -8.06 -7.71 14.12
CA LEU A 134 -7.11 -8.68 14.65
C LEU A 134 -6.08 -8.02 15.58
N PRO A 135 -5.65 -8.70 16.67
CA PRO A 135 -4.63 -8.16 17.57
C PRO A 135 -3.24 -8.01 16.92
N THR A 136 -2.90 -8.89 15.98
CA THR A 136 -1.64 -8.85 15.21
C THR A 136 -1.96 -8.68 13.74
N ASP A 137 -1.32 -7.71 13.09
CA ASP A 137 -1.53 -7.47 11.67
C ASP A 137 -0.94 -8.59 10.80
N PRO A 138 -1.69 -9.12 9.83
CA PRO A 138 -1.14 -9.94 8.76
C PRO A 138 0.06 -9.25 8.10
N THR A 139 1.21 -9.90 8.18
CA THR A 139 2.49 -9.36 7.70
C THR A 139 3.18 -10.40 6.81
N VAL A 140 3.62 -9.95 5.63
CA VAL A 140 4.42 -10.76 4.71
C VAL A 140 5.79 -10.12 4.48
N ARG A 141 6.78 -10.93 4.10
CA ARG A 141 8.09 -10.47 3.66
C ARG A 141 8.35 -10.89 2.22
N VAL A 142 8.85 -9.96 1.42
CA VAL A 142 9.19 -10.17 0.00
C VAL A 142 10.70 -10.26 -0.15
N LEU A 143 11.17 -11.32 -0.81
CA LEU A 143 12.59 -11.58 -1.04
C LEU A 143 12.91 -11.78 -2.53
N ASP A 144 14.16 -11.51 -2.90
CA ASP A 144 14.73 -11.84 -4.21
C ASP A 144 15.12 -13.33 -4.31
N GLY A 145 15.66 -13.73 -5.47
CA GLY A 145 16.12 -15.11 -5.70
C GLY A 145 17.33 -15.53 -4.87
N ALA A 146 18.07 -14.56 -4.30
CA ALA A 146 19.21 -14.79 -3.41
C ALA A 146 18.80 -14.79 -1.92
N GLY A 147 17.54 -14.53 -1.61
CA GLY A 147 16.99 -14.47 -0.25
C GLY A 147 17.14 -13.12 0.44
N ASN A 148 17.54 -12.07 -0.27
CA ASN A 148 17.62 -10.72 0.29
C ASN A 148 16.24 -10.06 0.31
N ALA A 149 15.99 -9.25 1.34
CA ALA A 149 14.78 -8.46 1.47
C ALA A 149 14.66 -7.39 0.38
N ILE A 150 13.44 -7.22 -0.15
CA ILE A 150 13.13 -6.23 -1.18
C ILE A 150 12.29 -5.09 -0.58
N PRO A 151 12.86 -3.89 -0.37
CA PRO A 151 12.10 -2.71 0.03
C PRO A 151 11.37 -2.03 -1.14
N GLY A 152 10.31 -1.27 -0.84
CA GLY A 152 9.63 -0.37 -1.77
C GLY A 152 8.67 -1.03 -2.77
N VAL A 153 8.40 -2.33 -2.63
CA VAL A 153 7.46 -3.05 -3.51
C VAL A 153 6.06 -3.04 -2.91
N SER A 154 5.05 -2.77 -3.74
CA SER A 154 3.64 -2.77 -3.32
C SER A 154 3.08 -4.20 -3.23
N VAL A 155 2.67 -4.61 -2.03
CA VAL A 155 1.95 -5.85 -1.75
C VAL A 155 0.46 -5.54 -1.66
N THR A 156 -0.36 -6.26 -2.41
CA THR A 156 -1.82 -6.15 -2.33
C THR A 156 -2.36 -7.17 -1.32
N PHE A 157 -3.29 -6.74 -0.48
CA PHE A 157 -4.02 -7.58 0.47
C PHE A 157 -5.50 -7.64 0.07
N GLN A 158 -6.03 -8.85 -0.06
CA GLN A 158 -7.41 -9.08 -0.47
C GLN A 158 -8.06 -10.17 0.37
N VAL A 159 -9.13 -9.82 1.07
CA VAL A 159 -9.97 -10.80 1.78
C VAL A 159 -10.55 -11.78 0.75
N THR A 160 -10.35 -13.06 0.97
CA THR A 160 -10.77 -14.14 0.06
C THR A 160 -12.00 -14.90 0.57
N SER A 161 -12.27 -14.92 1.89
CA SER A 161 -13.50 -15.48 2.47
C SER A 161 -13.83 -14.84 3.83
N GLY A 162 -15.04 -15.06 4.35
CA GLY A 162 -15.49 -14.57 5.66
C GLY A 162 -15.95 -13.11 5.70
N GLY A 163 -15.53 -12.30 4.71
CA GLY A 163 -15.85 -10.88 4.61
C GLY A 163 -14.91 -10.02 5.46
N GLY A 164 -15.36 -8.82 5.79
CA GLY A 164 -14.53 -7.85 6.51
C GLY A 164 -13.74 -6.94 5.58
N VAL A 165 -12.74 -6.25 6.13
CA VAL A 165 -11.99 -5.21 5.42
C VAL A 165 -10.55 -5.17 5.88
N VAL A 166 -9.65 -4.91 4.94
CA VAL A 166 -8.24 -4.61 5.21
C VAL A 166 -7.95 -3.13 4.97
N SER A 167 -7.07 -2.56 5.80
CA SER A 167 -6.64 -1.17 5.68
C SER A 167 -5.16 -1.04 6.06
N PRO A 168 -4.29 -0.64 5.13
CA PRO A 168 -4.55 -0.36 3.72
C PRO A 168 -4.73 -1.65 2.89
N GLY A 169 -5.49 -1.59 1.79
CA GLY A 169 -5.62 -2.72 0.85
C GLY A 169 -4.35 -3.01 0.02
N ALA A 170 -3.37 -2.11 0.05
CA ALA A 170 -2.03 -2.36 -0.45
C ALA A 170 -1.00 -1.61 0.41
N ALA A 171 0.12 -2.25 0.71
CA ALA A 171 1.20 -1.68 1.52
C ALA A 171 2.55 -1.86 0.82
N THR A 172 3.41 -0.84 0.92
CA THR A 172 4.78 -0.90 0.39
C THR A 172 5.71 -1.57 1.38
N THR A 173 6.57 -2.48 0.92
CA THR A 173 7.54 -3.13 1.78
C THR A 173 8.56 -2.15 2.37
N ASP A 174 8.91 -2.35 3.65
CA ASP A 174 9.89 -1.53 4.37
C ASP A 174 11.34 -1.99 4.10
N GLY A 175 12.31 -1.45 4.86
CA GLY A 175 13.73 -1.83 4.75
C GLY A 175 14.05 -3.30 5.02
N ASN A 176 13.16 -4.02 5.70
CA ASN A 176 13.26 -5.47 5.96
C ASN A 176 12.48 -6.29 4.91
N GLY A 177 11.91 -5.63 3.91
CA GLY A 177 11.09 -6.26 2.87
C GLY A 177 9.70 -6.64 3.37
N GLU A 178 9.25 -6.10 4.50
CA GLU A 178 7.99 -6.47 5.14
C GLU A 178 6.86 -5.49 4.80
N ALA A 179 5.68 -6.01 4.54
CA ALA A 179 4.46 -5.26 4.33
C ALA A 179 3.35 -5.84 5.21
N SER A 180 2.59 -4.96 5.87
CA SER A 180 1.50 -5.34 6.77
C SER A 180 0.20 -4.61 6.42
N THR A 181 -0.92 -5.13 6.92
CA THR A 181 -2.24 -4.49 6.83
C THR A 181 -3.04 -4.77 8.09
N GLU A 182 -3.82 -3.80 8.56
CA GLU A 182 -4.82 -4.06 9.60
C GLU A 182 -5.98 -4.84 8.99
N TRP A 183 -6.43 -5.92 9.64
CA TRP A 183 -7.57 -6.70 9.17
C TRP A 183 -8.69 -6.72 10.20
N THR A 184 -9.83 -6.15 9.81
CA THR A 184 -11.10 -6.27 10.55
C THR A 184 -11.92 -7.42 9.97
N LEU A 185 -12.26 -8.39 10.82
CA LEU A 185 -12.98 -9.61 10.43
C LEU A 185 -14.41 -9.29 9.97
N GLY A 186 -14.94 -10.12 9.07
CA GLY A 186 -16.35 -10.06 8.68
C GLY A 186 -17.28 -10.59 9.77
N SER A 187 -18.59 -10.52 9.50
CA SER A 187 -19.64 -11.01 10.40
C SER A 187 -19.81 -12.53 10.38
N THR A 188 -19.17 -13.25 9.46
CA THR A 188 -19.30 -14.70 9.33
C THR A 188 -18.42 -15.39 10.37
N GLU A 189 -19.01 -16.20 11.24
CA GLU A 189 -18.28 -17.07 12.17
C GLU A 189 -17.40 -18.08 11.42
N GLY A 190 -16.31 -18.47 12.07
CA GLY A 190 -15.46 -19.57 11.65
C GLY A 190 -14.26 -19.08 10.88
N THR A 191 -13.73 -19.93 10.01
CA THR A 191 -12.51 -19.63 9.27
C THR A 191 -12.75 -18.50 8.26
N GLN A 192 -11.98 -17.43 8.39
CA GLN A 192 -11.89 -16.34 7.41
C GLN A 192 -10.48 -16.31 6.81
N THR A 193 -10.37 -15.93 5.54
CA THR A 193 -9.10 -15.96 4.82
C THR A 193 -8.77 -14.64 4.13
N LEU A 194 -7.49 -14.31 4.16
CA LEU A 194 -6.90 -13.13 3.53
C LEU A 194 -5.72 -13.56 2.67
N ARG A 195 -5.54 -12.93 1.51
CA ARG A 195 -4.41 -13.19 0.61
C ARG A 195 -3.54 -11.95 0.46
N GLY A 196 -2.25 -12.08 0.77
CA GLY A 196 -1.21 -11.14 0.33
C GLY A 196 -0.68 -11.55 -1.04
N SER A 197 -0.37 -10.60 -1.93
CA SER A 197 0.11 -10.89 -3.28
C SER A 197 1.06 -9.84 -3.85
N VAL A 198 2.10 -10.31 -4.56
CA VAL A 198 3.07 -9.47 -5.29
C VAL A 198 3.64 -10.22 -6.49
N GLY A 199 3.63 -9.63 -7.69
CA GLY A 199 4.29 -10.23 -8.86
C GLY A 199 3.88 -11.68 -9.19
N GLY A 200 2.67 -12.12 -8.81
CA GLY A 200 2.19 -13.50 -8.96
C GLY A 200 2.48 -14.43 -7.77
N LEU A 201 3.33 -14.01 -6.83
CA LEU A 201 3.55 -14.69 -5.55
C LEU A 201 2.38 -14.42 -4.60
N GLN A 202 2.04 -15.40 -3.75
CA GLN A 202 0.91 -15.34 -2.83
C GLN A 202 1.25 -15.97 -1.48
N VAL A 203 0.71 -15.39 -0.41
CA VAL A 203 0.65 -15.97 0.94
C VAL A 203 -0.78 -15.82 1.44
N ASP A 204 -1.35 -16.92 1.95
CA ASP A 204 -2.69 -16.96 2.51
C ASP A 204 -2.63 -16.97 4.04
N PHE A 205 -3.43 -16.12 4.67
CA PHE A 205 -3.69 -16.10 6.10
C PHE A 205 -5.05 -16.74 6.36
N SER A 206 -5.12 -17.54 7.42
CA SER A 206 -6.33 -18.21 7.90
C SER A 206 -6.49 -17.89 9.38
N VAL A 207 -7.59 -17.23 9.73
CA VAL A 207 -7.93 -16.83 11.10
C VAL A 207 -9.33 -17.33 11.43
N THR A 208 -9.69 -17.33 12.71
CA THR A 208 -11.02 -17.75 13.17
C THR A 208 -11.77 -16.56 13.77
N ALA A 209 -12.94 -16.26 13.20
CA ALA A 209 -13.90 -15.35 13.81
C ALA A 209 -14.75 -16.12 14.81
N GLU A 210 -14.76 -15.68 16.06
CA GLU A 210 -15.68 -16.18 17.09
C GLU A 210 -17.01 -15.44 17.03
N GLU A 211 -18.11 -16.12 17.33
CA GLU A 211 -19.39 -15.44 17.51
C GLU A 211 -19.31 -14.47 18.70
N PRO A 212 -19.92 -13.27 18.60
CA PRO A 212 -20.13 -12.46 19.78
C PRO A 212 -21.00 -13.26 20.78
N LEU A 213 -20.55 -13.42 22.03
CA LEU A 213 -21.30 -14.17 23.04
C LEU A 213 -22.75 -13.67 23.16
N LEU A 214 -23.72 -14.58 23.05
CA LEU A 214 -25.13 -14.26 23.24
C LEU A 214 -25.39 -13.75 24.66
N SER A 215 -26.16 -12.67 24.79
CA SER A 215 -26.52 -12.07 26.06
C SER A 215 -27.87 -11.35 26.00
N VAL A 216 -28.55 -11.25 27.15
CA VAL A 216 -29.79 -10.48 27.32
C VAL A 216 -29.44 -9.01 27.60
N ALA A 217 -29.72 -8.14 26.63
CA ALA A 217 -29.41 -6.71 26.69
C ALA A 217 -30.36 -5.93 27.61
N THR A 218 -31.61 -6.36 27.73
CA THR A 218 -32.59 -5.72 28.63
C THR A 218 -32.13 -5.84 30.08
N LEU A 219 -31.77 -4.69 30.69
CA LEU A 219 -31.25 -4.66 32.05
C LEU A 219 -32.34 -4.65 33.13
N VAL A 220 -33.41 -3.90 32.84
CA VAL A 220 -34.58 -3.69 33.69
C VAL A 220 -35.79 -3.53 32.78
N LEU A 221 -36.93 -4.00 33.25
CA LEU A 221 -38.22 -3.74 32.63
C LEU A 221 -38.90 -2.58 33.37
N PRO A 222 -39.56 -1.64 32.66
CA PRO A 222 -40.36 -0.60 33.30
C PRO A 222 -41.42 -1.17 34.25
N ASP A 223 -41.77 -0.40 35.28
CA ASP A 223 -42.82 -0.79 36.22
C ASP A 223 -44.18 -0.85 35.50
N ALA A 224 -44.82 -2.02 35.52
CA ALA A 224 -46.17 -2.18 35.00
C ALA A 224 -47.20 -1.51 35.92
N ARG A 225 -48.26 -0.94 35.34
CA ARG A 225 -49.36 -0.33 36.10
C ARG A 225 -50.54 -1.28 36.14
N ALA A 226 -51.08 -1.54 37.32
CA ALA A 226 -52.25 -2.40 37.48
C ALA A 226 -53.40 -1.93 36.58
N THR A 227 -54.08 -2.89 35.93
CA THR A 227 -55.24 -2.68 35.04
C THR A 227 -54.96 -1.91 33.74
N LEU A 228 -53.72 -1.49 33.47
CA LEU A 228 -53.32 -0.89 32.20
C LEU A 228 -52.56 -1.90 31.36
N ASP A 229 -52.66 -1.76 30.04
CA ASP A 229 -51.88 -2.58 29.13
C ASP A 229 -50.39 -2.29 29.28
N TYR A 230 -49.62 -3.36 29.26
CA TYR A 230 -48.17 -3.38 29.32
C TYR A 230 -47.67 -4.07 28.05
N ASP A 231 -46.66 -3.49 27.42
CA ASP A 231 -46.07 -3.99 26.19
C ASP A 231 -44.62 -3.50 26.12
N GLU A 232 -43.68 -4.39 26.41
CA GLU A 232 -42.25 -4.13 26.39
C GLU A 232 -41.54 -5.28 25.69
N SER A 233 -40.47 -5.00 24.93
CA SER A 233 -39.71 -6.03 24.23
C SER A 233 -38.36 -6.29 24.89
N LEU A 234 -37.97 -7.57 24.93
CA LEU A 234 -36.65 -8.00 25.35
C LEU A 234 -35.64 -7.82 24.20
N GLY A 235 -34.48 -7.26 24.51
CA GLY A 235 -33.35 -7.15 23.59
C GLY A 235 -32.29 -8.20 23.89
N ALA A 236 -31.66 -8.73 22.85
CA ALA A 236 -30.46 -9.55 22.93
C ALA A 236 -29.33 -8.92 22.12
N VAL A 237 -28.09 -9.22 22.51
CA VAL A 237 -26.85 -8.84 21.82
C VAL A 237 -25.98 -10.07 21.71
N GLY A 238 -25.26 -10.22 20.60
CA GLY A 238 -24.46 -11.41 20.30
C GLY A 238 -25.29 -12.56 19.75
N GLY A 239 -24.66 -13.71 19.50
CA GLY A 239 -25.23 -14.85 18.77
C GLY A 239 -25.70 -14.51 17.36
N THR A 240 -26.26 -15.50 16.68
CA THR A 240 -26.78 -15.36 15.32
C THR A 240 -28.32 -15.30 15.32
N PRO A 241 -28.93 -14.16 14.91
CA PRO A 241 -30.39 -14.06 14.80
C PRO A 241 -30.94 -14.99 13.71
N PRO A 242 -32.23 -15.40 13.77
CA PRO A 242 -33.27 -14.90 14.69
C PRO A 242 -33.15 -15.43 16.12
N TYR A 243 -33.61 -14.63 17.08
CA TYR A 243 -33.67 -15.01 18.49
C TYR A 243 -35.02 -15.60 18.87
N THR A 244 -35.00 -16.60 19.74
CA THR A 244 -36.18 -17.17 20.37
C THR A 244 -36.10 -17.04 21.89
N TRP A 245 -37.18 -16.62 22.52
CA TRP A 245 -37.24 -16.36 23.95
C TRP A 245 -38.11 -17.39 24.67
N SER A 246 -37.72 -17.72 25.90
CA SER A 246 -38.49 -18.61 26.77
C SER A 246 -38.38 -18.19 28.22
N LEU A 247 -39.39 -18.57 29.00
CA LEU A 247 -39.36 -18.42 30.46
C LEU A 247 -38.77 -19.69 31.09
N VAL A 248 -37.65 -19.54 31.79
CA VAL A 248 -36.90 -20.66 32.39
C VAL A 248 -36.91 -20.67 33.91
N GLY A 249 -37.40 -19.60 34.55
CA GLY A 249 -37.50 -19.53 36.01
C GLY A 249 -38.48 -18.45 36.49
N GLY A 250 -39.03 -18.62 37.70
CA GLY A 250 -40.00 -17.69 38.27
C GLY A 250 -41.32 -17.61 37.50
N SER A 251 -42.09 -16.57 37.78
CA SER A 251 -43.36 -16.31 37.08
C SER A 251 -43.58 -14.81 36.93
N PRO A 252 -43.90 -14.31 35.73
CA PRO A 252 -44.32 -12.93 35.54
C PRO A 252 -45.53 -12.57 36.43
N PRO A 253 -45.81 -11.28 36.65
CA PRO A 253 -47.03 -10.84 37.32
C PRO A 253 -48.29 -11.43 36.65
N SER A 254 -49.34 -11.66 37.44
CA SER A 254 -50.61 -12.20 36.92
C SER A 254 -51.13 -11.33 35.77
N GLY A 255 -51.40 -11.93 34.61
CA GLY A 255 -51.88 -11.22 33.42
C GLY A 255 -50.79 -10.71 32.48
N ILE A 256 -49.51 -10.94 32.80
CA ILE A 256 -48.36 -10.73 31.91
C ILE A 256 -47.86 -12.06 31.37
N SER A 257 -47.52 -12.10 30.08
CA SER A 257 -46.87 -13.23 29.42
C SER A 257 -45.57 -12.79 28.75
N VAL A 258 -44.70 -13.76 28.45
CA VAL A 258 -43.50 -13.56 27.64
C VAL A 258 -43.68 -14.40 26.38
N SER A 259 -43.61 -13.78 25.21
CA SER A 259 -43.74 -14.44 23.92
C SER A 259 -42.41 -15.05 23.46
N GLY A 260 -42.47 -15.96 22.46
CA GLY A 260 -41.27 -16.51 21.82
C GLY A 260 -40.45 -15.49 21.02
N SER A 261 -41.04 -14.35 20.66
CA SER A 261 -40.36 -13.22 20.02
C SER A 261 -39.72 -12.25 21.02
N GLY A 262 -39.95 -12.45 22.32
CA GLY A 262 -39.39 -11.61 23.38
C GLY A 262 -40.31 -10.46 23.82
N ASP A 263 -41.58 -10.46 23.42
CA ASP A 263 -42.56 -9.47 23.89
C ASP A 263 -43.06 -9.86 25.27
N VAL A 264 -42.95 -8.94 26.22
CA VAL A 264 -43.49 -9.02 27.58
C VAL A 264 -44.75 -8.17 27.62
N SER A 265 -45.92 -8.80 27.55
CA SER A 265 -47.17 -8.06 27.35
C SER A 265 -48.35 -8.62 28.13
N GLY A 266 -49.38 -7.77 28.28
CA GLY A 266 -50.66 -8.10 28.90
C GLY A 266 -51.17 -7.03 29.86
N THR A 267 -52.10 -7.39 30.74
CA THR A 267 -52.73 -6.46 31.70
C THR A 267 -52.52 -6.97 33.12
N PRO A 268 -51.65 -6.35 33.94
CA PRO A 268 -51.38 -6.82 35.29
C PRO A 268 -52.62 -6.74 36.19
N GLY A 269 -52.99 -7.87 36.79
CA GLY A 269 -54.19 -8.00 37.62
C GLY A 269 -54.03 -7.59 39.10
N SER A 270 -52.81 -7.54 39.62
CA SER A 270 -52.54 -7.23 41.04
C SER A 270 -51.23 -6.46 41.22
N LEU A 271 -51.16 -5.63 42.27
CA LEU A 271 -49.94 -4.92 42.65
C LEU A 271 -48.99 -5.87 43.40
N GLY A 272 -47.72 -5.86 43.04
CA GLY A 272 -46.68 -6.65 43.68
C GLY A 272 -45.40 -6.70 42.85
N SER A 273 -44.31 -7.17 43.47
CA SER A 273 -43.06 -7.45 42.77
C SER A 273 -42.98 -8.94 42.43
N SER A 274 -42.69 -9.25 41.17
CA SER A 274 -42.38 -10.59 40.71
C SER A 274 -41.00 -10.61 40.06
N THR A 275 -40.25 -11.69 40.26
CA THR A 275 -38.99 -11.94 39.55
C THR A 275 -39.16 -13.15 38.66
N PHE A 276 -38.66 -13.08 37.43
CA PHE A 276 -38.73 -14.17 36.48
C PHE A 276 -37.47 -14.17 35.61
N THR A 277 -37.06 -15.34 35.16
CA THR A 277 -35.84 -15.54 34.39
C THR A 277 -36.21 -15.90 32.96
N VAL A 278 -35.69 -15.12 32.03
CA VAL A 278 -35.82 -15.36 30.59
C VAL A 278 -34.54 -15.97 30.04
N GLN A 279 -34.68 -16.85 29.05
CA GLN A 279 -33.59 -17.36 28.24
C GLN A 279 -33.82 -16.94 26.80
N VAL A 280 -32.80 -16.32 26.20
CA VAL A 280 -32.69 -16.15 24.75
C VAL A 280 -31.89 -17.31 24.18
N THR A 281 -32.37 -17.85 23.06
CA THR A 281 -31.69 -18.86 22.25
C THR A 281 -31.54 -18.32 20.83
N ASP A 282 -30.35 -18.40 20.26
CA ASP A 282 -30.10 -18.00 18.88
C ASP A 282 -30.43 -19.13 17.87
N VAL A 283 -30.15 -18.93 16.58
CA VAL A 283 -30.44 -19.94 15.55
C VAL A 283 -29.48 -21.16 15.59
N LEU A 284 -28.28 -20.99 16.14
CA LEU A 284 -27.27 -22.04 16.27
C LEU A 284 -27.45 -22.88 17.54
N GLY A 285 -28.32 -22.42 18.44
CA GLY A 285 -28.67 -23.10 19.70
C GLY A 285 -27.89 -22.57 20.90
N ASP A 286 -27.14 -21.48 20.76
CA ASP A 286 -26.52 -20.80 21.88
C ASP A 286 -27.57 -20.16 22.77
N THR A 287 -27.32 -20.17 24.08
CA THR A 287 -28.31 -19.71 25.07
C THR A 287 -27.71 -18.73 26.06
N ALA A 288 -28.49 -17.73 26.45
CA ALA A 288 -28.16 -16.81 27.54
C ALA A 288 -29.39 -16.54 28.40
N SER A 289 -29.22 -16.55 29.71
CA SER A 289 -30.32 -16.36 30.67
C SER A 289 -30.11 -15.14 31.55
N ARG A 290 -31.22 -14.53 31.98
CA ARG A 290 -31.21 -13.40 32.90
C ARG A 290 -32.46 -13.36 33.77
N ALA A 291 -32.28 -13.08 35.05
CA ALA A 291 -33.33 -12.89 36.06
C ALA A 291 -33.68 -11.41 36.27
#